data_AF-A0A8W8JYP3-F1
#
_entry.id   AF-A0A8W8JYP3-F1
#
_cell.length_a   1.000
_cell.length_b   1.000
_cell.length_c   1.000
_cell.angle_alpha   90.00
_cell.angle_beta   90.00
_cell.angle_gamma   90.00
#
_symmetry.space_group_name_H-M   'P 1'
#
loop_
_entity.id
_entity.type
_entity.pdbx_description
1 polymer ?
#
loop_
_entity_poly.entity_id
_entity_poly.type
_entity_poly.pdbx_seq_one_letter_code
_entity_poly.pdbx_strand_id
1 'polypeptide(L)'
;LSYLKTLAQSELYKRQSLVSLELFQTIVCHGDIREPSLFSLATKLWGLAQKHGELDTKIMVRCLNGVKSKAAASTIREYTELASKLSLESRT
;
A
#
# COMPACT_ATOMS: atom_id res chain seq x y z
N LEU A 1 13.50 -1.87 12.75
CA LEU A 1 12.39 -2.68 12.19
C LEU A 1 11.47 -3.30 13.26
N SER A 2 11.62 -2.93 14.54
CA SER A 2 10.96 -3.60 15.68
C SER A 2 9.48 -3.22 15.86
N TYR A 3 9.10 -1.99 15.50
CA TYR A 3 7.72 -1.49 15.60
C TYR A 3 6.74 -2.15 14.63
N LEU A 4 7.24 -2.77 13.54
CA LEU A 4 6.41 -3.56 12.63
C LEU A 4 5.96 -4.89 13.25
N LYS A 5 6.67 -5.42 14.26
CA LYS A 5 6.26 -6.64 14.96
C LYS A 5 5.09 -6.39 15.91
N THR A 6 4.98 -5.19 16.47
CA THR A 6 3.87 -4.79 17.35
C THR A 6 2.54 -4.65 16.60
N LEU A 7 2.60 -4.37 15.30
CA LEU A 7 1.43 -4.33 14.42
C LEU A 7 0.81 -5.73 14.16
N ALA A 8 1.57 -6.81 14.35
CA ALA A 8 1.12 -8.19 14.09
C ALA A 8 0.32 -8.83 15.24
N GLN A 9 -0.01 -8.07 16.29
CA GLN A 9 -0.88 -8.57 17.37
C GLN A 9 -2.35 -8.58 16.91
N SER A 10 -3.00 -9.72 17.11
CA SER A 10 -4.30 -10.07 16.54
C SER A 10 -5.49 -9.20 16.97
N GLU A 11 -5.36 -8.42 18.03
CA GLU A 11 -6.37 -7.44 18.47
C GLU A 11 -6.28 -6.10 17.70
N LEU A 12 -5.30 -5.94 16.82
CA LEU A 12 -5.00 -4.68 16.15
C LEU A 12 -5.07 -4.76 14.62
N TYR A 13 -5.61 -5.83 14.02
CA TYR A 13 -5.62 -6.01 12.56
C TYR A 13 -6.24 -4.81 11.81
N LYS A 14 -7.33 -4.23 12.31
CA LYS A 14 -7.92 -3.01 11.71
C LYS A 14 -6.99 -1.80 11.78
N ARG A 15 -6.32 -1.61 12.92
CA ARG A 15 -5.34 -0.54 13.11
C ARG A 15 -4.10 -0.78 12.26
N GLN A 16 -3.67 -2.04 12.13
CA GLN A 16 -2.56 -2.44 11.28
C GLN A 16 -2.86 -2.18 9.81
N SER A 17 -4.05 -2.56 9.35
CA SER A 17 -4.51 -2.29 8.00
C SER A 17 -4.51 -0.79 7.72
N LEU A 18 -5.11 0.02 8.61
CA LEU A 18 -5.12 1.49 8.50
C LEU A 18 -3.71 2.10 8.45
N VAL A 19 -2.86 1.78 9.43
CA VAL A 19 -1.49 2.33 9.49
C VAL A 19 -0.67 1.89 8.28
N SER A 20 -0.82 0.64 7.83
CA SER A 20 -0.12 0.15 6.63
C SER A 20 -0.54 0.91 5.39
N LEU A 21 -1.84 1.24 5.27
CA LEU A 21 -2.37 2.04 4.17
C LEU A 21 -1.91 3.50 4.23
N GLU A 22 -1.90 4.13 5.41
CA GLU A 22 -1.42 5.51 5.57
C GLU A 22 0.08 5.63 5.25
N LEU A 23 0.89 4.67 5.72
CA LEU A 23 2.32 4.65 5.45
C LEU A 23 2.59 4.40 3.96
N PHE A 24 1.82 3.48 3.35
CA PHE A 24 1.85 3.26 1.91
C PHE A 24 1.54 4.55 1.14
N GLN A 25 0.47 5.25 1.53
CA GLN A 25 0.06 6.48 0.85
C GLN A 25 1.10 7.59 1.01
N THR A 26 1.78 7.66 2.16
CA THR A 26 2.89 8.59 2.38
C THR A 26 4.08 8.27 1.49
N ILE A 27 4.44 6.98 1.35
CA ILE A 27 5.50 6.53 0.42
C ILE A 27 5.12 6.86 -1.02
N VAL A 28 3.86 6.64 -1.42
CA VAL A 28 3.42 6.97 -2.79
C VAL A 28 3.39 8.48 -3.03
N CYS A 29 3.04 9.29 -2.04
CA CYS A 29 2.98 10.74 -2.19
C CYS A 29 4.35 11.41 -2.17
N HIS A 30 5.25 10.99 -1.27
CA HIS A 30 6.49 11.70 -0.98
C HIS A 30 7.77 10.85 -1.14
N GLY A 31 7.65 9.52 -1.21
CA GLY A 31 8.78 8.62 -1.37
C GLY A 31 9.28 8.53 -2.81
N ASP A 32 10.58 8.34 -2.97
CA ASP A 32 11.17 7.99 -4.26
C ASP A 32 11.06 6.47 -4.48
N ILE A 33 10.11 6.06 -5.32
CA ILE A 33 9.84 4.65 -5.60
C ILE A 33 10.84 4.05 -6.60
N ARG A 34 11.80 4.84 -7.09
CA ARG A 34 12.96 4.32 -7.84
C ARG A 34 13.87 3.49 -6.94
N GLU A 35 13.84 3.75 -5.63
CA GLU A 35 14.55 2.93 -4.67
C GLU A 35 13.87 1.56 -4.53
N PRO A 36 14.55 0.45 -4.87
CA PRO A 36 13.96 -0.89 -4.87
C PRO A 36 13.55 -1.33 -3.46
N SER A 37 14.22 -0.80 -2.43
CA SER A 37 13.86 -1.02 -1.03
C SER A 37 12.50 -0.39 -0.69
N LEU A 38 12.25 0.84 -1.16
CA LEU A 38 11.00 1.57 -0.97
C LEU A 38 9.86 0.96 -1.79
N PHE A 39 10.16 0.52 -3.02
CA PHE A 39 9.22 -0.21 -3.86
C PHE A 39 8.76 -1.53 -3.20
N SER A 40 9.71 -2.31 -2.67
CA SER A 40 9.39 -3.54 -1.94
C SER A 40 8.61 -3.25 -0.64
N LEU A 41 8.89 -2.15 0.04
CA LEU A 41 8.16 -1.75 1.24
C LEU A 41 6.72 -1.35 0.90
N ALA A 42 6.51 -0.54 -0.14
CA ALA A 42 5.18 -0.13 -0.58
C ALA A 42 4.30 -1.34 -0.96
N THR A 43 4.84 -2.27 -1.75
CA THR A 43 4.12 -3.51 -2.13
C THR A 43 3.78 -4.38 -0.91
N LYS A 44 4.71 -4.54 0.04
CA LYS A 44 4.44 -5.28 1.29
C LYS A 44 3.39 -4.62 2.16
N LEU A 45 3.42 -3.29 2.29
CA LEU A 45 2.44 -2.52 3.06
C LEU A 45 1.03 -2.61 2.46
N TRP A 46 0.93 -2.60 1.13
CA TRP A 46 -0.33 -2.83 0.44
C TRP A 46 -0.90 -4.23 0.72
N GLY A 47 -0.07 -5.26 0.65
CA GLY A 47 -0.47 -6.62 1.03
C GLY A 47 -0.91 -6.72 2.49
N LEU A 48 -0.17 -6.07 3.41
CA LEU A 48 -0.52 -5.97 4.83
C LEU A 48 -1.85 -5.24 5.06
N ALA A 49 -2.12 -4.18 4.29
CA ALA A 49 -3.38 -3.45 4.36
C ALA A 49 -4.58 -4.34 4.00
N GLN A 50 -4.42 -5.21 3.00
CA GLN A 50 -5.49 -6.09 2.51
C GLN A 50 -5.63 -7.42 3.27
N LYS A 51 -4.56 -7.91 3.90
CA LYS A 51 -4.45 -9.28 4.42
C LYS A 51 -5.60 -9.76 5.29
N HIS A 52 -6.19 -8.87 6.09
CA HIS A 52 -7.26 -9.21 7.03
C HIS A 52 -8.65 -8.69 6.59
N GLY A 53 -8.75 -7.98 5.45
CA GLY A 53 -10.03 -7.44 4.97
C GLY A 53 -10.71 -6.44 5.92
N GLU A 54 -9.96 -5.89 6.88
CA GLU A 54 -10.46 -4.97 7.92
C GLU A 54 -10.67 -3.53 7.42
N LEU A 55 -10.17 -3.21 6.22
CA LEU A 55 -10.27 -1.91 5.57
C LEU A 55 -11.45 -1.87 4.59
N ASP A 56 -12.18 -0.75 4.58
CA ASP A 56 -13.23 -0.52 3.60
C ASP A 56 -12.64 -0.53 2.18
N THR A 57 -13.18 -1.41 1.33
CA THR A 57 -12.80 -1.57 -0.07
C THR A 57 -12.87 -0.25 -0.84
N LYS A 58 -13.79 0.67 -0.48
CA LYS A 58 -13.86 2.01 -1.10
C LYS A 58 -12.60 2.84 -0.85
N ILE A 59 -12.02 2.76 0.35
CA ILE A 59 -10.79 3.47 0.70
C ILE A 59 -9.62 2.87 -0.09
N MET A 60 -9.57 1.54 -0.18
CA MET A 60 -8.55 0.83 -0.95
C MET A 60 -8.62 1.16 -2.45
N VAL A 61 -9.82 1.15 -3.04
CA VAL A 61 -10.04 1.54 -4.45
C VAL A 61 -9.62 3.00 -4.68
N ARG A 62 -9.97 3.91 -3.77
CA ARG A 62 -9.56 5.33 -3.88
C ARG A 62 -8.04 5.49 -3.84
N CYS A 63 -7.36 4.74 -2.96
CA CYS A 63 -5.91 4.75 -2.86
C CYS A 63 -5.26 4.20 -4.15
N LEU A 64 -5.77 3.08 -4.67
CA LEU A 64 -5.31 2.50 -5.94
C LEU A 64 -5.48 3.47 -7.11
N ASN A 65 -6.63 4.14 -7.19
CA ASN A 65 -6.87 5.16 -8.21
C ASN A 65 -5.90 6.34 -8.06
N GLY A 66 -5.58 6.77 -6.83
CA GLY A 66 -4.56 7.78 -6.58
C GLY A 66 -3.18 7.38 -7.12
N VAL A 67 -2.78 6.12 -6.92
CA VAL A 67 -1.52 5.60 -7.47
C VAL A 67 -1.56 5.57 -8.99
N LYS A 68 -2.66 5.11 -9.60
CA LYS A 68 -2.85 5.09 -11.06
C LYS A 68 -2.81 6.50 -11.66
N SER A 69 -3.48 7.47 -11.05
CA SER A 69 -3.43 8.87 -11.48
C SER A 69 -2.02 9.44 -11.36
N LYS A 70 -1.29 9.10 -10.30
CA LYS A 70 0.11 9.52 -10.13
C LYS A 70 1.03 8.85 -11.16
N ALA A 71 0.81 7.58 -11.46
CA ALA A 71 1.52 6.86 -12.52
C ALA A 71 1.24 7.47 -13.90
N ALA A 72 0.00 7.88 -14.18
CA ALA A 72 -0.35 8.56 -15.44
C ALA A 72 0.25 9.97 -15.54
N ALA A 73 0.37 10.69 -14.41
CA ALA A 73 0.97 12.03 -14.36
C ALA A 73 2.51 12.00 -14.30
N SER A 74 3.11 10.86 -13.98
CA SER A 74 4.56 10.71 -13.82
C SER A 74 5.17 9.94 -14.98
N THR A 75 6.31 10.40 -15.48
CA THR A 75 7.13 9.66 -16.46
C THR A 75 7.95 8.52 -15.83
N ILE A 76 7.81 8.30 -14.52
CA ILE A 76 8.55 7.30 -13.75
C ILE A 76 7.87 5.94 -13.89
N ARG A 77 8.57 4.99 -14.53
CA ARG A 77 8.08 3.64 -14.87
C ARG A 77 7.71 2.82 -13.63
N GLU A 78 8.40 3.06 -12.53
CA GLU A 78 8.23 2.37 -11.25
C GLU A 78 6.85 2.64 -10.64
N TYR A 79 6.24 3.81 -10.87
CA TYR A 79 4.86 4.08 -10.43
C TYR A 79 3.85 3.26 -11.24
N THR A 80 4.09 3.08 -12.54
CA THR A 80 3.27 2.22 -13.40
C THR A 80 3.39 0.76 -12.99
N GLU A 81 4.61 0.29 -12.72
CA GLU A 81 4.84 -1.08 -12.23
C GLU A 81 4.20 -1.30 -10.86
N LEU A 82 4.30 -0.30 -9.96
CA LEU A 82 3.64 -0.35 -8.67
C LEU A 82 2.12 -0.46 -8.86
N ALA A 83 1.51 0.42 -9.67
CA ALA A 83 0.08 0.39 -9.97
C ALA A 83 -0.40 -0.96 -10.54
N SER A 84 0.42 -1.64 -11.35
CA SER A 84 0.13 -2.98 -11.87
C SER A 84 0.21 -4.07 -10.80
N LYS A 85 1.09 -3.94 -9.80
CA LYS A 85 1.23 -4.91 -8.70
C LYS A 85 0.23 -4.71 -7.57
N LEU A 86 -0.36 -3.51 -7.46
CA LEU A 86 -1.43 -3.23 -6.51
C LEU A 86 -2.76 -3.80 -7.03
N SER A 87 -2.85 -5.12 -7.18
CA SER A 87 -4.14 -5.78 -7.33
C SER A 87 -4.92 -5.66 -6.01
N LEU A 88 -6.23 -5.51 -6.12
CA LEU A 88 -7.13 -5.79 -5.01
C LEU A 88 -7.34 -7.30 -5.06
N GLU A 89 -6.91 -8.04 -4.03
CA GLU A 89 -7.30 -9.44 -3.94
C GLU A 89 -8.83 -9.49 -3.81
N SER A 90 -9.48 -9.85 -4.91
CA SER A 90 -10.89 -10.18 -4.94
C SER A 90 -11.07 -11.45 -4.11
N ARG A 91 -11.62 -11.30 -2.91
CA ARG A 91 -12.09 -12.44 -2.12
C ARG A 91 -13.03 -13.26 -3.00
N THR A 92 -12.66 -14.52 -3.23
CA THR A 92 -13.63 -15.56 -3.62
C THR A 92 -14.38 -16.01 -2.38
#